data_AF-A0A5K0WCG2-F1
#
_entry.id   AF-A0A5K0WCG2-F1
#
_cell.length_a   1.000
_cell.length_b   1.000
_cell.length_c   1.000
_cell.angle_alpha   90.00
_cell.angle_beta   90.00
_cell.angle_gamma   90.00
#
_symmetry.space_group_name_H-M   'P 1'
#
loop_
_entity.id
_entity.type
_entity.pdbx_description
1 polymer ?
#
loop_
_entity_poly.entity_id
_entity_poly.type
_entity_poly.pdbx_seq_one_letter_code
_entity_poly.pdbx_strand_id
1 'polypeptide(L)'
;MLDKVGAFCQEKVIEEFEAKSRDAGKVQDNTLWRILHENGQSEYLQKCGLGGRTDPESYRAYVPLVTHADLEPYIQKIVNGENKSALTEKPISTISL
;
A
#
# COMPACT_ATOMS: atom_id res chain seq x y z
N MET A 1 -15.17 35.37 4.09
CA MET A 1 -14.21 34.77 3.14
C MET A 1 -14.64 33.34 2.93
N LEU A 2 -15.21 33.03 1.75
CA LEU A 2 -15.53 31.66 1.36
C LEU A 2 -14.29 31.14 0.65
N ASP A 3 -13.55 30.27 1.33
CA ASP A 3 -12.43 29.57 0.73
C ASP A 3 -12.95 28.72 -0.43
N LYS A 4 -12.39 28.95 -1.61
CA LYS A 4 -12.63 28.16 -2.81
C LYS A 4 -12.18 26.73 -2.53
N VAL A 5 -13.11 25.88 -2.08
CA VAL A 5 -13.06 24.44 -2.35
C VAL A 5 -12.90 24.32 -3.86
N GLY A 6 -11.77 23.75 -4.30
CA GLY A 6 -11.44 23.63 -5.72
C GLY A 6 -12.65 23.10 -6.49
N ALA A 7 -13.00 23.75 -7.60
CA ALA A 7 -14.18 23.41 -8.37
C ALA A 7 -14.18 21.91 -8.70
N PHE A 8 -15.17 21.18 -8.18
CA PHE A 8 -15.40 19.78 -8.53
C PHE A 8 -15.73 19.74 -10.03
N CYS A 9 -14.77 19.30 -10.84
CA CYS A 9 -14.97 19.13 -12.26
C CYS A 9 -15.44 17.70 -12.51
N GLN A 10 -16.76 17.52 -12.58
CA GLN A 10 -17.40 16.23 -12.82
C GLN A 10 -16.83 15.52 -14.05
N GLU A 11 -16.52 16.26 -15.11
CA GLU A 11 -15.96 15.75 -16.35
C GLU A 11 -14.59 15.08 -16.13
N LYS A 12 -13.68 15.73 -15.38
CA LYS A 12 -12.39 15.13 -15.01
C LYS A 12 -12.52 13.84 -14.21
N VAL A 13 -13.50 13.78 -13.30
CA VAL A 13 -13.74 12.57 -12.49
C VAL A 13 -14.22 11.41 -13.37
N ILE A 14 -15.11 11.70 -14.33
CA ILE A 14 -15.58 10.70 -15.30
C ILE A 14 -14.42 10.24 -16.20
N GLU A 15 -13.63 11.17 -16.73
CA GLU A 15 -12.46 10.85 -17.56
C GLU A 15 -11.44 9.97 -16.83
N GLU A 16 -11.12 10.29 -15.56
CA GLU A 16 -10.24 9.46 -14.74
C GLU A 16 -10.81 8.06 -14.49
N PHE A 17 -12.12 7.97 -14.23
CA PHE A 17 -12.78 6.69 -14.01
C PHE A 17 -12.73 5.82 -15.28
N GLU A 18 -13.08 6.38 -16.43
CA GLU A 18 -13.00 5.70 -17.73
C GLU A 18 -11.56 5.28 -18.05
N ALA A 19 -10.57 6.13 -17.78
CA ALA A 19 -9.16 5.79 -17.99
C ALA A 19 -8.70 4.63 -17.10
N LYS A 20 -9.09 4.62 -15.81
CA LYS A 20 -8.71 3.57 -14.85
C LYS A 20 -9.47 2.26 -15.07
N SER A 21 -10.73 2.32 -15.48
CA SER A 21 -11.57 1.13 -15.66
C SER A 21 -11.37 0.43 -17.00
N ARG A 22 -10.91 1.15 -18.04
CA ARG A 22 -10.62 0.60 -19.38
C ARG A 22 -9.61 -0.53 -19.37
N ASP A 23 -8.60 -0.46 -18.49
CA ASP A 23 -7.61 -1.52 -18.29
C ASP A 23 -7.29 -1.66 -16.80
N ALA A 24 -8.24 -2.24 -16.09
CA ALA A 24 -8.10 -2.49 -14.66
C ALA A 24 -6.91 -3.41 -14.34
N GLY A 25 -6.55 -4.35 -15.23
CA GLY A 25 -5.42 -5.25 -15.03
C GLY A 25 -4.11 -4.49 -14.94
N LYS A 26 -3.82 -3.64 -15.93
CA LYS A 26 -2.63 -2.78 -15.92
C LYS A 26 -2.62 -1.81 -14.73
N VAL A 27 -3.78 -1.29 -14.33
CA VAL A 27 -3.88 -0.43 -13.14
C VAL A 27 -3.50 -1.21 -11.87
N GLN A 28 -3.98 -2.44 -11.71
CA GLN A 28 -3.64 -3.29 -10.58
C GLN A 28 -2.16 -3.67 -10.55
N ASP A 29 -1.58 -4.05 -11.70
CA ASP A 29 -0.16 -4.41 -11.79
C ASP A 29 0.74 -3.22 -11.40
N ASN A 30 0.46 -2.02 -11.91
CA ASN A 30 1.19 -0.81 -11.53
C ASN A 30 0.99 -0.44 -10.06
N THR A 31 -0.21 -0.67 -9.53
CA THR A 31 -0.51 -0.40 -8.11
C THR A 31 0.30 -1.32 -7.21
N LEU A 32 0.32 -2.62 -7.51
CA LEU A 32 1.14 -3.58 -6.78
C LEU A 32 2.62 -3.25 -6.88
N TRP A 33 3.13 -2.98 -8.09
CA TRP A 33 4.52 -2.59 -8.31
C TRP A 33 4.92 -1.41 -7.42
N ARG A 34 4.11 -0.34 -7.38
CA ARG A 34 4.39 0.84 -6.54
C ARG A 34 4.41 0.49 -5.05
N ILE A 35 3.44 -0.28 -4.56
CA ILE A 35 3.39 -0.70 -3.15
C ILE A 35 4.66 -1.49 -2.79
N LEU A 36 5.05 -2.45 -3.62
CA LEU A 36 6.23 -3.29 -3.35
C LEU A 36 7.53 -2.50 -3.48
N HIS A 37 7.62 -1.59 -4.45
CA HIS A 37 8.78 -0.72 -4.63
C HIS A 37 8.98 0.21 -3.43
N GLU A 38 7.91 0.83 -2.93
CA GLU A 38 7.97 1.77 -1.80
C GLU A 38 8.14 1.11 -0.43
N ASN A 39 7.87 -0.20 -0.31
CA ASN A 39 7.85 -0.89 0.99
C ASN A 39 8.77 -2.10 1.04
N GLY A 40 9.56 -2.38 0.00
CA GLY A 40 10.36 -3.59 -0.11
C GLY A 40 11.38 -3.79 1.02
N GLN A 41 11.75 -2.72 1.73
CA GLN A 41 12.63 -2.76 2.90
C GLN A 41 11.88 -2.86 4.24
N SER A 42 10.55 -2.95 4.25
CA SER A 42 9.81 -3.16 5.49
C SER A 42 10.11 -4.52 6.10
N GLU A 43 10.07 -4.59 7.43
CA GLU A 43 10.36 -5.83 8.17
C GLU A 43 9.49 -6.98 7.67
N TYR A 44 8.22 -6.72 7.40
CA TYR A 44 7.26 -7.72 6.91
C TYR A 44 7.65 -8.28 5.53
N LEU A 45 7.93 -7.43 4.54
CA LEU A 45 8.27 -7.90 3.18
C LEU A 45 9.64 -8.56 3.12
N GLN A 46 10.60 -8.12 3.94
CA GLN A 46 11.87 -8.82 4.11
C GLN A 46 11.68 -10.22 4.71
N LYS A 47 10.83 -10.36 5.73
CA LYS A 47 10.51 -11.67 6.33
C LYS A 47 9.78 -12.62 5.38
N CYS A 48 8.97 -12.09 4.46
CA CYS A 48 8.34 -12.90 3.41
C CYS A 48 9.37 -13.42 2.37
N GLY A 49 10.61 -12.95 2.39
CA GLY A 49 11.64 -13.37 1.44
C GLY A 49 11.44 -12.81 0.03
N LEU A 50 10.64 -11.75 -0.13
CA LEU A 50 10.35 -11.15 -1.43
C LEU A 50 11.61 -10.54 -2.07
N GLY A 51 12.58 -10.09 -1.26
CA GLY A 51 13.91 -9.71 -1.74
C GLY A 51 13.91 -8.55 -2.73
N GLY A 52 13.01 -7.57 -2.56
CA GLY A 52 12.90 -6.41 -3.44
C GLY A 52 12.24 -6.66 -4.81
N ARG A 53 11.76 -7.89 -5.07
CA ARG A 53 10.98 -8.20 -6.28
C ARG A 53 9.62 -7.49 -6.24
N THR A 54 9.18 -7.02 -7.40
CA THR A 54 7.99 -6.16 -7.53
C THR A 54 6.96 -6.72 -8.51
N ASP A 55 7.22 -7.90 -9.08
CA ASP A 55 6.33 -8.55 -10.04
C ASP A 55 5.21 -9.35 -9.33
N PRO A 56 4.02 -9.46 -9.95
CA PRO A 56 2.90 -10.18 -9.35
C PRO A 56 3.14 -11.67 -9.09
N GLU A 57 3.97 -12.34 -9.88
CA GLU A 57 4.25 -13.77 -9.73
C GLU A 57 5.06 -14.04 -8.45
N SER A 58 6.14 -13.29 -8.26
CA SER A 58 6.93 -13.28 -7.04
C SER A 58 6.07 -12.92 -5.82
N TYR A 59 5.21 -11.91 -5.92
CA TYR A 59 4.33 -11.53 -4.81
C TYR A 59 3.45 -12.69 -4.38
N ARG A 60 2.74 -13.33 -5.32
CA ARG A 60 1.86 -14.48 -5.05
C ARG A 60 2.61 -15.69 -4.49
N ALA A 61 3.86 -15.90 -4.89
CA ALA A 61 4.65 -17.04 -4.45
C ALA A 61 5.24 -16.86 -3.04
N TYR A 62 5.55 -15.62 -2.62
CA TYR A 62 6.31 -15.35 -1.39
C TYR A 62 5.48 -14.69 -0.28
N VAL A 63 4.48 -13.87 -0.62
CA VAL A 63 3.68 -13.17 0.39
C VAL A 63 2.44 -13.98 0.73
N PRO A 64 2.28 -14.47 1.98
CA PRO A 64 1.15 -15.29 2.36
C PRO A 64 -0.13 -14.46 2.49
N LEU A 65 -1.28 -15.11 2.32
CA LEU A 65 -2.55 -14.59 2.79
C LEU A 65 -2.58 -14.65 4.32
N VAL A 66 -2.89 -13.53 4.96
CA VAL A 66 -2.81 -13.36 6.41
C VAL A 66 -4.11 -12.81 6.99
N THR A 67 -4.32 -13.08 8.26
CA THR A 67 -5.38 -12.49 9.08
C THR A 67 -4.84 -11.32 9.90
N HIS A 68 -5.72 -10.58 10.58
CA HIS A 68 -5.30 -9.52 11.51
C HIS A 68 -4.39 -10.06 12.62
N ALA A 69 -4.68 -11.26 13.16
CA ALA A 69 -3.91 -11.85 14.25
C ALA A 69 -2.43 -12.09 13.86
N ASP A 70 -2.17 -12.42 12.60
CA ASP A 70 -0.81 -12.62 12.08
C ASP A 70 -0.01 -11.30 11.99
N LEU A 71 -0.72 -10.17 11.87
CA LEU A 71 -0.12 -8.82 11.76
C LEU A 71 0.01 -8.12 13.12
N GLU A 72 -0.69 -8.58 14.16
CA GLU A 72 -0.69 -8.01 15.51
C GLU A 72 0.72 -7.72 16.05
N PRO A 73 1.73 -8.61 15.91
CA PRO A 73 3.08 -8.33 16.43
C PRO A 73 3.73 -7.11 15.76
N TYR A 74 3.44 -6.85 14.48
CA TYR A 74 3.96 -5.68 13.77
C TYR A 74 3.21 -4.42 14.17
N ILE A 75 1.89 -4.52 14.37
CA ILE A 75 1.05 -3.40 14.82
C ILE A 75 1.50 -2.94 16.21
N GLN A 76 1.72 -3.87 17.15
CA GLN A 76 2.20 -3.54 18.50
C GLN A 76 3.58 -2.85 18.49
N LYS A 77 4.50 -3.29 17.62
CA LYS A 77 5.79 -2.60 17.43
C LYS A 77 5.62 -1.14 16.98
N ILE A 78 4.64 -0.87 16.13
CA ILE A 78 4.35 0.49 15.65
C ILE A 78 3.73 1.32 16.79
N VAL A 79 2.76 0.76 17.52
CA VAL A 79 2.09 1.43 18.66
C VAL A 79 3.09 1.77 19.77
N ASN A 80 4.01 0.85 20.09
CA ASN A 80 5.05 1.07 21.10
C ASN A 80 6.20 1.97 20.61
N GLY A 81 6.23 2.33 19.32
CA GLY A 81 7.29 3.14 18.72
C GLY A 81 8.63 2.40 18.52
N GLU A 82 8.62 1.07 18.58
CA GLU A 82 9.81 0.20 18.50
C GLU A 82 10.37 0.09 17.08
N ASN A 83 9.49 0.01 16.08
CA ASN A 83 9.90 -0.08 14.68
C ASN A 83 8.96 0.72 13.77
N LYS A 84 9.50 1.81 13.21
CA LYS A 84 8.76 2.69 12.28
C LYS A 84 8.59 2.09 10.89
N SER A 85 9.34 1.04 10.56
CA SER A 85 9.31 0.38 9.25
C SER A 85 8.84 -1.07 9.32
N ALA A 86 7.96 -1.40 10.28
CA ALA A 86 7.50 -2.77 10.50
C ALA A 86 6.63 -3.32 9.35
N LEU A 87 5.69 -2.53 8.84
CA LEU A 87 4.77 -2.91 7.74
C LEU A 87 5.02 -2.11 6.47
N THR A 88 5.20 -0.80 6.61
CA THR A 88 5.53 0.15 5.54
C THR A 88 6.95 0.66 5.71
N GLU A 89 7.60 1.14 4.65
CA GLU A 89 8.92 1.78 4.82
C GLU A 89 8.80 3.15 5.50
N LYS A 90 7.77 3.91 5.12
CA LYS A 90 7.43 5.20 5.74
C LYS A 90 6.74 4.97 7.09
N PRO A 91 7.04 5.79 8.12
CA PRO A 91 6.41 5.66 9.44
C PRO A 91 4.89 5.86 9.39
N ILE A 92 4.16 5.01 10.13
CA ILE A 92 2.73 5.22 10.39
C ILE A 92 2.58 6.23 11.52
N SER A 93 1.94 7.36 11.23
CA SER A 93 1.79 8.48 12.18
C SER A 93 0.50 8.44 13.00
N THR A 94 -0.46 7.60 12.61
CA THR A 94 -1.78 7.55 13.24
C THR A 94 -2.32 6.13 13.13
N ILE A 95 -2.78 5.59 14.26
CA ILE A 95 -3.56 4.35 14.33
C ILE A 95 -4.89 4.74 14.97
N SER A 96 -5.99 4.46 14.28
CA SER A 96 -7.34 4.61 14.82
C SER A 96 -7.84 3.24 15.25
N LEU A 97 -8.41 3.16 16.44
CA LEU A 97 -9.03 1.98 17.05
C LEU A 97 -10.53 2.03 16.87
#